data_AF-A0A1J5ISQ9-F1
#
_entry.id   AF-A0A1J5ISQ9-F1
#
_cell.length_a   1.000
_cell.length_b   1.000
_cell.length_c   1.000
_cell.angle_alpha   90.00
_cell.angle_beta   90.00
_cell.angle_gamma   90.00
#
_symmetry.space_group_name_H-M   'P 1'
#
loop_
_entity.id
_entity.type
_entity.pdbx_description
1 polymer ?
#
loop_
_entity_poly.entity_id
_entity_poly.type
_entity_poly.pdbx_seq_one_letter_code
_entity_poly.pdbx_strand_id
1 'polypeptide(L)'
;MRFITFALSFALVLLPTLASSEILSTTDKVVAKFMQLDTDESLTVSFEEYEQLVLLRMGERFTAMDTNEDNEISEEEYRAFWTNQKAQYYRPIR
;
A
#
# COMPACT_ATOMS: atom_id res chain seq x y z
N MET A 1 57.72 -35.44 -11.45
CA MET A 1 56.81 -34.40 -12.00
C MET A 1 55.38 -34.93 -11.96
N ARG A 2 54.49 -34.20 -11.26
CA ARG A 2 53.02 -34.08 -11.45
C ARG A 2 52.14 -35.30 -11.06
N PHE A 3 51.62 -35.32 -9.81
CA PHE A 3 50.30 -34.81 -9.33
C PHE A 3 49.12 -35.63 -9.89
N ILE A 4 48.75 -36.74 -9.23
CA ILE A 4 47.62 -36.87 -8.26
C ILE A 4 46.26 -36.53 -8.88
N THR A 5 45.46 -37.59 -9.01
CA THR A 5 44.01 -37.65 -9.22
C THR A 5 43.23 -36.65 -8.36
N PHE A 6 42.19 -36.02 -8.89
CA PHE A 6 40.85 -35.90 -8.28
C PHE A 6 40.00 -35.01 -9.21
N ALA A 7 39.24 -35.63 -10.11
CA ALA A 7 38.16 -34.94 -10.81
C ALA A 7 37.03 -34.70 -9.79
N LEU A 8 37.10 -33.56 -9.10
CA LEU A 8 36.07 -33.12 -8.15
C LEU A 8 34.86 -32.64 -8.96
N SER A 9 33.88 -33.53 -9.09
CA SER A 9 32.54 -33.29 -9.59
C SER A 9 31.87 -32.13 -8.85
N PHE A 10 31.86 -30.94 -9.45
CA PHE A 10 31.03 -29.83 -8.98
C PHE A 10 29.65 -29.93 -9.63
N ALA A 11 28.85 -30.88 -9.14
CA ALA A 11 27.43 -30.93 -9.48
C ALA A 11 26.73 -29.80 -8.71
N LEU A 12 26.59 -28.64 -9.35
CA LEU A 12 25.76 -27.54 -8.89
C LEU A 12 24.29 -28.01 -8.92
N VAL A 13 23.81 -28.56 -7.81
CA VAL A 13 22.40 -28.89 -7.62
C VAL A 13 21.65 -27.56 -7.53
N LEU A 14 21.04 -27.17 -8.64
CA LEU A 14 20.08 -26.08 -8.71
C LEU A 14 18.81 -26.55 -7.97
N LEU A 15 18.75 -26.34 -6.66
CA LEU A 15 17.53 -26.58 -5.90
C LEU A 15 16.47 -25.58 -6.39
N PRO A 16 15.31 -26.03 -6.88
CA PRO A 16 14.21 -25.12 -7.12
C PRO A 16 13.79 -24.57 -5.77
N THR A 17 14.00 -23.28 -5.55
CA THR A 17 13.42 -22.59 -4.40
C THR A 17 11.91 -22.67 -4.57
N LEU A 18 11.28 -23.48 -3.71
CA LEU A 18 9.84 -23.46 -3.57
C LEU A 18 9.49 -22.07 -3.04
N ALA A 19 9.13 -21.16 -3.94
CA ALA A 19 8.54 -19.89 -3.60
C ALA A 19 7.23 -20.20 -2.86
N SER A 20 7.29 -20.23 -1.54
CA SER A 20 6.12 -20.37 -0.70
C SER A 20 5.35 -19.05 -0.82
N SER A 21 4.29 -19.06 -1.61
CA SER A 21 3.34 -17.97 -1.68
C SER A 21 2.54 -17.95 -0.37
N GLU A 22 3.04 -17.27 0.65
CA GLU A 22 2.28 -17.06 1.88
C GLU A 22 1.05 -16.20 1.58
N ILE A 23 -0.13 -16.74 1.89
CA ILE A 23 -1.39 -16.01 1.74
C ILE A 23 -1.41 -14.94 2.83
N LEU A 24 -1.15 -13.68 2.45
CA LEU A 24 -1.23 -12.52 3.34
C LEU A 24 -2.61 -12.45 4.02
N SER A 25 -2.61 -12.39 5.34
CA SER A 25 -3.83 -12.18 6.11
C SER A 25 -4.42 -10.80 5.85
N THR A 26 -5.67 -10.59 6.23
CA THR A 26 -6.31 -9.25 6.13
C THR A 26 -5.51 -8.20 6.89
N THR A 27 -4.97 -8.57 8.07
CA THR A 27 -4.12 -7.69 8.87
C THR A 27 -2.83 -7.35 8.14
N ASP A 28 -2.18 -8.34 7.50
CA ASP A 28 -0.92 -8.11 6.78
C ASP A 28 -1.09 -7.17 5.60
N LYS A 29 -2.25 -7.22 4.92
CA LYS A 29 -2.57 -6.28 3.84
C LYS A 29 -2.71 -4.84 4.36
N VAL A 30 -3.33 -4.67 5.53
CA VAL A 30 -3.46 -3.35 6.19
C VAL A 30 -2.09 -2.85 6.63
N VAL A 31 -1.29 -3.70 7.26
CA VAL A 31 0.08 -3.37 7.67
C VAL A 31 0.94 -3.03 6.47
N ALA A 32 0.91 -3.82 5.39
CA ALA A 32 1.65 -3.52 4.18
C ALA A 32 1.26 -2.18 3.56
N LYS A 33 -0.03 -1.81 3.63
CA LYS A 33 -0.50 -0.48 3.21
C LYS A 33 -0.07 0.63 4.17
N PHE A 34 0.00 0.35 5.46
CA PHE A 34 0.45 1.31 6.46
C PHE A 34 1.95 1.55 6.38
N MET A 35 2.75 0.51 6.13
CA MET A 35 4.20 0.61 5.96
C MET A 35 4.61 1.27 4.63
N GLN A 36 3.69 1.55 3.71
CA GLN A 36 3.97 2.43 2.56
C GLN A 36 4.19 3.89 2.97
N LEU A 37 3.91 4.24 4.23
CA LEU A 37 4.13 5.57 4.79
C LEU A 37 5.54 5.77 5.33
N ASP A 38 6.24 4.68 5.61
CA ASP A 38 7.63 4.68 6.08
C ASP A 38 8.53 5.04 4.89
N THR A 39 8.91 6.31 4.82
CA THR A 39 9.69 6.89 3.73
C THR A 39 11.19 6.84 4.01
N ASP A 40 11.57 6.75 5.28
CA ASP A 40 12.96 6.70 5.72
C ASP A 40 13.47 5.26 5.94
N GLU A 41 12.64 4.25 5.65
CA GLU A 41 12.92 2.83 5.80
C GLU A 41 13.28 2.43 7.25
N SER A 42 12.74 3.16 8.23
CA SER A 42 12.99 2.91 9.66
C SER A 42 12.25 1.69 10.21
N LEU A 43 11.40 1.05 9.41
CA LEU A 43 10.45 0.00 9.80
C LEU A 43 9.41 0.48 10.81
N THR A 44 9.26 1.80 10.95
CA THR A 44 8.26 2.46 11.78
C THR A 44 7.66 3.63 11.00
N VAL A 45 6.48 4.10 11.42
CA VAL A 45 5.88 5.30 10.83
C VAL A 45 5.91 6.38 11.89
N SER A 46 6.66 7.45 11.63
CA SER A 46 6.74 8.62 12.49
C SER A 46 5.44 9.44 12.46
N PHE A 47 5.29 10.37 13.41
CA PHE A 47 4.14 11.27 13.42
C PHE A 47 4.14 12.16 12.17
N GLU A 48 5.32 12.64 11.78
CA GLU A 48 5.53 13.54 10.65
C GLU A 48 5.18 12.86 9.32
N GLU A 49 5.57 11.60 9.11
CA GLU A 49 5.20 10.83 7.92
C GLU A 49 3.71 10.57 7.86
N TYR A 50 3.11 10.23 9.00
CA TYR A 50 1.66 10.06 9.10
C TYR A 50 0.93 11.38 8.80
N GLU A 51 1.40 12.50 9.34
CA GLU A 51 0.81 13.83 9.15
C GLU A 51 0.87 14.26 7.68
N GLN A 52 2.01 14.10 7.01
CA GLN A 52 2.16 14.46 5.59
C GLN A 52 1.16 13.71 4.70
N LEU A 53 0.96 12.43 4.95
CA LEU A 53 -0.05 11.64 4.24
C LEU A 53 -1.47 12.13 4.53
N VAL A 54 -1.79 12.42 5.80
CA VAL A 54 -3.10 12.93 6.19
C VAL A 54 -3.37 14.25 5.47
N LEU A 55 -2.40 15.17 5.45
CA LEU A 55 -2.50 16.44 4.74
C LEU A 55 -2.71 16.24 3.24
N LEU A 56 -1.94 15.34 2.60
CA LEU A 56 -2.10 15.02 1.18
C LEU A 56 -3.52 14.51 0.89
N ARG A 57 -3.99 13.51 1.64
CA ARG A 57 -5.34 12.93 1.47
C ARG A 57 -6.44 13.92 1.78
N MET A 58 -6.25 14.79 2.76
CA MET A 58 -7.18 15.86 3.08
C MET A 58 -7.28 16.84 1.92
N GLY A 59 -6.15 17.25 1.33
CA GLY A 59 -6.10 18.11 0.16
C GLY A 59 -6.81 17.51 -1.04
N GLU A 60 -6.46 16.27 -1.43
CA GLU A 60 -7.13 15.55 -2.53
C GLU A 60 -8.65 15.46 -2.32
N ARG A 61 -9.08 15.16 -1.09
CA ARG A 61 -10.50 15.08 -0.75
C ARG A 61 -11.19 16.44 -0.76
N PHE A 62 -10.49 17.48 -0.33
CA PHE A 62 -11.00 18.85 -0.38
C PHE A 62 -11.24 19.26 -1.84
N THR A 63 -10.23 19.12 -2.70
CA THR A 63 -10.34 19.40 -4.14
C THR A 63 -11.41 18.56 -4.83
N ALA A 64 -11.63 17.32 -4.39
CA ALA A 64 -12.69 16.48 -4.93
C ALA A 64 -14.11 16.90 -4.47
N MET A 65 -14.22 17.71 -3.41
CA MET A 65 -15.48 18.14 -2.82
C MET A 65 -15.86 19.57 -3.20
N ASP A 66 -14.88 20.46 -3.22
CA ASP A 66 -15.00 21.84 -3.71
C ASP A 66 -15.10 21.80 -5.24
N THR A 67 -16.33 21.73 -5.74
CA THR A 67 -16.61 21.56 -7.17
C THR A 67 -16.70 22.88 -7.91
N ASN A 68 -16.99 23.96 -7.19
CA ASN A 68 -17.07 25.30 -7.73
C ASN A 68 -15.74 26.07 -7.63
N GLU A 69 -14.72 25.47 -7.01
CA GLU A 69 -13.36 25.99 -6.86
C GLU A 69 -13.32 27.33 -6.09
N ASP A 70 -14.21 27.50 -5.11
CA ASP A 70 -14.28 28.72 -4.30
C ASP A 70 -13.42 28.67 -3.02
N ASN A 71 -12.72 27.55 -2.80
CA ASN A 71 -11.95 27.24 -1.59
C ASN A 71 -12.78 27.11 -0.32
N GLU A 72 -14.08 26.91 -0.44
CA GLU A 72 -14.99 26.55 0.64
C GLU A 72 -15.72 25.24 0.30
N ILE A 73 -16.43 24.67 1.27
CA ILE A 73 -17.28 23.50 1.04
C ILE A 73 -18.67 23.86 1.50
N SER A 74 -19.58 23.97 0.54
CA SER A 74 -21.01 24.18 0.82
C SER A 74 -21.68 22.90 1.36
N GLU A 75 -22.88 23.06 1.94
CA GLU A 75 -23.67 21.92 2.39
C GLU A 75 -24.05 21.01 1.20
N GLU A 76 -24.38 21.61 0.07
CA GLU A 76 -24.75 20.94 -1.17
C GLU A 76 -23.60 20.06 -1.69
N GLU A 77 -22.39 20.60 -1.74
CA GLU A 77 -21.18 19.87 -2.15
C GLU A 77 -20.85 18.73 -1.21
N TYR A 78 -20.92 18.98 0.10
CA TYR A 78 -20.71 17.96 1.12
C TYR A 78 -21.72 16.80 0.95
N ARG A 79 -23.01 17.10 0.75
CA ARG A 79 -24.05 16.09 0.53
C ARG A 79 -23.85 15.33 -0.77
N ALA A 80 -23.49 16.02 -1.85
CA ALA A 80 -23.24 15.41 -3.15
C ALA A 80 -22.06 14.42 -3.07
N PHE A 81 -20.94 14.83 -2.48
CA PHE A 81 -19.76 14.01 -2.27
C PHE A 81 -20.10 12.71 -1.51
N TRP A 82 -20.79 12.82 -0.37
CA TRP A 82 -21.15 11.64 0.44
C TRP A 82 -22.18 10.72 -0.20
N THR A 83 -23.08 11.24 -1.02
CA THR A 83 -24.05 10.43 -1.76
C THR A 83 -23.33 9.54 -2.77
N ASN A 84 -22.38 10.12 -3.52
CA ASN A 84 -21.53 9.38 -4.45
C ASN A 84 -20.63 8.37 -3.73
N GLN A 85 -20.00 8.77 -2.63
CA GLN A 85 -19.10 7.88 -1.88
C GLN A 85 -19.85 6.69 -1.26
N LYS A 86 -21.02 6.92 -0.65
CA LYS A 86 -21.83 5.84 -0.07
C LYS A 86 -22.32 4.84 -1.12
N ALA A 87 -22.67 5.31 -2.31
CA ALA A 87 -23.10 4.44 -3.42
C ALA A 87 -22.00 3.45 -3.86
N GLN A 88 -20.72 3.79 -3.69
CA GLN A 88 -19.60 2.88 -4.03
C GLN A 88 -19.46 1.72 -3.03
N TYR A 89 -19.79 1.94 -1.76
CA TYR A 89 -19.65 0.91 -0.72
C TYR A 89 -20.93 0.10 -0.47
N TYR A 90 -22.11 0.67 -0.74
CA TYR A 90 -23.38 -0.01 -0.55
C TYR A 90 -23.83 -0.74 -1.82
N ARG A 91 -23.61 -2.07 -1.88
CA ARG A 91 -24.39 -2.93 -2.78
C ARG A 91 -25.71 -3.25 -2.08
N PRO A 92 -26.88 -2.83 -2.59
CA PRO A 92 -28.15 -3.26 -2.03
C PRO A 92 -28.24 -4.78 -2.17
N ILE A 93 -28.37 -5.47 -1.04
CA ILE A 93 -28.68 -6.90 -1.01
C ILE A 93 -30.08 -7.02 -1.61
N ARG A 94 -30.20 -7.68 -2.78
CA ARG A 94 -31.49 -7.98 -3.42
C ARG A 94 -32.16 -9.16 -2.76
#